data_AF-A0A0M6WWZ4-F1
#
_entry.id   AF-A0A0M6WWZ4-F1
#
_cell.length_a   1.000
_cell.length_b   1.000
_cell.length_c   1.000
_cell.angle_alpha   90.00
_cell.angle_beta   90.00
_cell.angle_gamma   90.00
#
_symmetry.space_group_name_H-M   'P 1'
#
loop_
_entity.id
_entity.type
_entity.pdbx_description
1 polymer ?
#
loop_
_entity_poly.entity_id
_entity_poly.type
_entity_poly.pdbx_seq_one_letter_code
_entity_poly.pdbx_strand_id
1 'polypeptide(L)'
;MILEIAEKESCVIIGRNADFILKDKDNVLNVFIHGDMPEKVARICKLYNVTEEEAEKMMADIDKRRMTNYRFYTDQKWGMAKNYI
;
A
#
# COMPACT_ATOMS: atom_id res chain seq x y z
N MET A 1 13.77 -5.72 -10.93
CA MET A 1 12.78 -4.72 -11.39
C MET A 1 12.69 -3.45 -10.54
N ILE A 2 12.27 -3.47 -9.25
CA ILE A 2 12.14 -2.20 -8.47
C ILE A 2 13.49 -1.48 -8.33
N LEU A 3 14.55 -2.19 -7.89
CA LEU A 3 15.90 -1.63 -7.77
C LEU A 3 16.41 -1.08 -9.12
N GLU A 4 16.23 -1.83 -10.20
CA GLU A 4 16.64 -1.41 -11.56
C GLU A 4 15.95 -0.12 -12.03
N ILE A 5 14.67 0.09 -11.69
CA ILE A 5 13.95 1.31 -12.05
C ILE A 5 14.47 2.48 -11.20
N ALA A 6 14.60 2.28 -9.88
CA ALA A 6 15.10 3.28 -8.95
C ALA A 6 16.55 3.73 -9.24
N GLU A 7 17.34 2.89 -9.90
CA GLU A 7 18.71 3.23 -10.34
C GLU A 7 18.76 4.04 -11.63
N LYS A 8 17.73 3.97 -12.47
CA LYS A 8 17.70 4.65 -13.77
C LYS A 8 17.20 6.09 -13.65
N GLU A 9 16.16 6.30 -12.87
CA GLU A 9 15.49 7.60 -12.77
C GLU A 9 14.69 7.77 -11.49
N SER A 10 14.31 9.02 -11.20
CA SER A 10 13.34 9.33 -10.15
C SER A 10 11.97 8.79 -10.54
N CYS A 11 11.33 8.05 -9.64
CA CYS A 11 10.05 7.39 -9.90
C CYS A 11 9.14 7.35 -8.67
N VAL A 12 7.85 7.09 -8.90
CA VAL A 12 6.87 6.82 -7.85
C VAL A 12 6.44 5.36 -7.96
N ILE A 13 6.62 4.59 -6.90
CA ILE A 13 6.28 3.16 -6.84
C ILE A 13 5.15 2.95 -5.83
N ILE A 14 4.05 2.33 -6.25
CA ILE A 14 2.88 2.07 -5.41
C ILE A 14 2.88 0.60 -4.96
N GLY A 15 3.01 0.39 -3.64
CA GLY A 15 2.92 -0.95 -3.03
C GLY A 15 4.12 -1.84 -3.33
N ARG A 16 3.88 -3.14 -3.56
CA ARG A 16 4.91 -4.14 -3.91
C ARG A 16 6.07 -4.26 -2.90
N ASN A 17 5.83 -3.97 -1.62
CA ASN A 17 6.84 -3.97 -0.55
C ASN A 17 8.03 -3.04 -0.88
N ALA A 18 7.80 -1.98 -1.65
CA ALA A 18 8.84 -1.08 -2.14
C ALA A 18 9.60 -0.40 -0.99
N ASP A 19 8.90 -0.06 0.09
CA ASP A 19 9.48 0.49 1.32
C ASP A 19 10.56 -0.44 1.89
N PHE A 20 10.28 -1.73 1.95
CA PHE A 20 11.23 -2.71 2.44
C PHE A 20 12.34 -3.01 1.44
N ILE A 21 12.02 -3.08 0.14
CA ILE A 21 13.00 -3.37 -0.92
C ILE A 21 14.01 -2.24 -1.07
N LEU A 22 13.58 -0.99 -0.84
CA LEU A 22 14.41 0.20 -0.99
C LEU A 22 14.96 0.74 0.35
N LYS A 23 14.82 -0.01 1.46
CA LYS A 23 15.18 0.42 2.81
C LYS A 23 16.63 0.87 3.01
N ASP A 24 17.54 0.40 2.15
CA ASP A 24 18.98 0.70 2.22
C ASP A 24 19.39 1.81 1.23
N LYS A 25 18.42 2.53 0.61
CA LYS A 25 18.67 3.67 -0.29
C LYS A 25 18.39 4.99 0.45
N ASP A 26 19.32 5.94 0.34
CA ASP A 26 19.25 7.22 1.08
C ASP A 26 18.27 8.26 0.47
N ASN A 27 17.84 8.06 -0.77
CA ASN A 27 17.05 9.02 -1.54
C ASN A 27 15.60 8.54 -1.76
N VAL A 28 14.98 7.99 -0.72
CA VAL A 28 13.63 7.41 -0.77
C VAL A 28 12.74 8.04 0.28
N LEU A 29 11.53 8.43 -0.12
CA LEU A 29 10.47 8.85 0.78
C LEU A 29 9.38 7.79 0.80
N ASN A 30 9.15 7.19 1.96
CA ASN A 30 8.12 6.18 2.15
C ASN A 30 6.84 6.82 2.69
N VAL A 31 5.73 6.69 1.95
CA VAL A 31 4.44 7.26 2.35
C VAL A 31 3.38 6.18 2.44
N PHE A 32 2.70 6.10 3.58
CA PHE A 32 1.50 5.28 3.76
C PHE A 32 0.25 6.15 3.80
N ILE A 33 -0.68 5.91 2.87
CA ILE A 33 -1.94 6.65 2.79
C ILE A 33 -3.03 5.82 3.45
N HIS A 34 -3.69 6.41 4.45
CA HIS A 34 -4.88 5.87 5.09
C HIS A 34 -6.01 6.91 5.05
N GLY A 35 -7.21 6.49 5.44
CA GLY A 35 -8.37 7.36 5.48
C GLY A 35 -9.51 6.72 6.27
N ASP A 36 -10.48 7.54 6.65
CA ASP A 36 -11.62 7.11 7.44
C ASP A 36 -12.55 6.20 6.62
N MET A 37 -13.16 5.22 7.29
CA MET A 37 -14.00 4.22 6.62
C MET A 37 -15.13 4.83 5.78
N PRO A 38 -15.92 5.82 6.28
CA PRO A 38 -16.99 6.42 5.49
C PRO A 38 -16.50 7.05 4.18
N GLU A 39 -15.35 7.73 4.21
CA GLU A 39 -14.77 8.37 3.01
C GLU A 39 -14.28 7.34 2.00
N LYS A 40 -13.62 6.27 2.49
CA LYS A 40 -13.14 5.19 1.63
C LYS A 40 -14.30 4.43 0.98
N VAL A 41 -15.36 4.12 1.73
CA VAL A 41 -16.57 3.46 1.20
C VAL A 41 -17.21 4.33 0.12
N ALA A 42 -17.49 5.60 0.42
CA ALA A 42 -18.09 6.52 -0.54
C ALA A 42 -17.27 6.65 -1.84
N ARG A 43 -15.94 6.71 -1.72
CA ARG A 43 -15.03 6.74 -2.86
C ARG A 43 -15.13 5.47 -3.72
N ILE A 44 -15.16 4.29 -3.11
CA ILE A 44 -15.18 3.01 -3.82
C ILE A 44 -16.54 2.76 -4.46
N CYS A 45 -17.65 3.05 -3.76
CA CYS A 45 -18.99 2.99 -4.33
C CYS A 45 -19.08 3.85 -5.60
N LYS A 46 -18.56 5.08 -5.55
CA LYS A 46 -18.54 5.98 -6.71
C LYS A 46 -17.62 5.48 -7.84
N LEU A 47 -16.44 4.96 -7.51
CA LEU A 47 -15.43 4.58 -8.52
C LEU A 47 -15.79 3.28 -9.25
N TYR A 48 -16.36 2.32 -8.53
CA TYR A 48 -16.63 0.98 -9.05
C TYR A 48 -18.13 0.70 -9.27
N ASN A 49 -19.00 1.65 -8.95
CA ASN A 49 -20.46 1.53 -9.06
C ASN A 49 -21.01 0.29 -8.34
N VAL A 50 -20.67 0.18 -7.06
CA VAL A 50 -21.03 -0.94 -6.18
C VAL A 50 -21.78 -0.44 -4.94
N THR A 51 -22.45 -1.36 -4.26
CA THR A 51 -23.07 -1.10 -2.95
C THR A 51 -22.02 -0.86 -1.86
N GLU A 52 -22.43 -0.29 -0.73
CA GLU A 52 -21.55 -0.09 0.43
C GLU A 52 -21.01 -1.42 0.96
N GLU A 53 -21.85 -2.45 1.05
CA GLU A 53 -21.44 -3.79 1.50
C GLU A 53 -20.36 -4.40 0.59
N GLU A 54 -20.54 -4.30 -0.73
CA GLU A 54 -19.54 -4.75 -1.69
C GLU A 54 -18.24 -3.95 -1.58
N ALA A 55 -18.32 -2.63 -1.38
CA ALA A 55 -17.17 -1.77 -1.19
C ALA A 55 -16.36 -2.13 0.06
N GLU A 56 -17.03 -2.35 1.19
CA GLU A 56 -16.42 -2.79 2.44
C GLU A 56 -15.73 -4.15 2.28
N LYS A 57 -16.41 -5.10 1.65
CA LYS A 57 -15.85 -6.44 1.38
C LYS A 57 -14.61 -6.37 0.49
N MET A 58 -14.67 -5.58 -0.60
CA MET A 58 -13.53 -5.39 -1.48
C MET A 58 -12.33 -4.79 -0.74
N MET A 59 -12.55 -3.77 0.10
CA MET A 59 -11.47 -3.20 0.92
C MET A 59 -10.88 -4.22 1.88
N ALA A 60 -11.72 -4.94 2.62
CA ALA A 60 -11.27 -5.95 3.57
C ALA A 60 -10.43 -7.04 2.89
N ASP A 61 -10.85 -7.51 1.72
CA ASP A 61 -10.11 -8.51 0.94
C ASP A 61 -8.78 -7.98 0.42
N ILE A 62 -8.75 -6.74 -0.08
CA ILE A 62 -7.52 -6.09 -0.57
C ILE A 62 -6.53 -5.87 0.57
N ASP A 63 -6.99 -5.32 1.70
CA ASP A 63 -6.13 -5.06 2.86
C ASP A 63 -5.63 -6.37 3.48
N LYS A 64 -6.45 -7.42 3.52
CA LYS A 64 -6.01 -8.77 3.91
C LYS A 64 -4.90 -9.29 3.03
N ARG A 65 -5.01 -9.15 1.71
CA ARG A 65 -3.96 -9.55 0.76
C ARG A 65 -2.67 -8.75 0.96
N ARG A 66 -2.77 -7.43 1.12
CA ARG A 66 -1.62 -6.55 1.39
C ARG A 66 -0.91 -6.92 2.70
N MET A 67 -1.66 -7.06 3.79
CA MET A 67 -1.12 -7.47 5.09
C MET A 67 -0.41 -8.82 5.02
N THR A 68 -1.04 -9.81 4.39
CA THR A 68 -0.50 -11.18 4.28
C THR A 68 0.78 -11.20 3.46
N ASN A 69 0.75 -10.57 2.28
CA ASN A 69 1.91 -10.51 1.39
C ASN A 69 3.08 -9.77 2.05
N TYR A 70 2.81 -8.60 2.63
CA TYR A 70 3.84 -7.79 3.27
C TYR A 70 4.48 -8.53 4.44
N ARG A 71 3.67 -9.11 5.33
CA ARG A 71 4.19 -9.88 6.48
C ARG A 71 5.01 -11.08 6.03
N PHE A 72 4.56 -11.82 5.01
CA PHE A 72 5.27 -12.99 4.51
C PHE A 72 6.68 -12.68 4.00
N TYR A 73 6.87 -11.54 3.33
CA TYR A 73 8.15 -11.19 2.72
C TYR A 73 9.07 -10.33 3.59
N THR A 74 8.51 -9.64 4.58
CA THR A 74 9.27 -8.63 5.36
C THR A 74 9.36 -8.95 6.85
N ASP A 75 8.54 -9.88 7.34
CA ASP A 75 8.26 -10.10 8.78
C ASP A 75 7.75 -8.85 9.53
N GLN A 76 7.37 -7.79 8.80
CA GLN A 76 6.85 -6.55 9.36
C GLN A 76 5.33 -6.45 9.27
N LYS A 77 4.74 -5.54 10.05
CA LYS A 77 3.29 -5.26 10.04
C LYS A 77 2.95 -4.17 9.03
N TRP A 78 2.15 -4.50 8.02
CA TRP A 78 1.63 -3.52 7.04
C TRP A 78 0.84 -2.41 7.74
N GLY A 79 1.06 -1.16 7.33
CA GLY A 79 0.44 0.02 7.94
C GLY A 79 1.03 0.44 9.30
N MET A 80 2.13 -0.18 9.76
CA MET A 80 2.84 0.30 10.93
C MET A 80 3.67 1.54 10.57
N ALA A 81 3.39 2.68 11.21
CA ALA A 81 4.04 3.97 10.90
C ALA A 81 5.58 3.90 10.86
N LYS A 82 6.20 3.15 11.78
CA LYS A 82 7.67 2.99 11.84
C LYS A 82 8.31 2.34 10.61
N ASN A 83 7.51 1.74 9.72
CA ASN A 83 8.03 1.15 8.48
C ASN A 83 8.08 2.18 7.34
N TYR A 84 7.45 3.35 7.52
CA TYR A 84 7.32 4.40 6.51
C TYR A 84 8.00 5.68 7.03
N ILE A 85 9.31 5.57 7.20
CA ILE A 85 10.21 6.67 7.61
C ILE A 85 11.03 7.10 6.39
#